data_AF-A0A7S1P1F7-F1
#
_entry.id   AF-A0A7S1P1F7-F1
#
_cell.length_a   1.000
_cell.length_b   1.000
_cell.length_c   1.000
_cell.angle_alpha   90.00
_cell.angle_beta   90.00
_cell.angle_gamma   90.00
#
_symmetry.space_group_name_H-M   'P 1'
#
loop_
_entity.id
_entity.type
_entity.pdbx_description
1 polymer ?
#
loop_
_entity_poly.entity_id
_entity_poly.type
_entity_poly.pdbx_seq_one_letter_code
_entity_poly.pdbx_strand_id
1 'polypeptide(L)'
;AARPSSVVECCAGVRGLMQCNRSLRLPPGTHPSTRALATGIEKATITAAEAQRLIQRDGADCRVLVLGDQSLVQLAISHHRRNRHTPGVIRALLEGGADVNRNHPLRAAFTAGRWDIIAVLLVHKPSLDGFHLCEVAASAHGGLEKLR
;
A
#
# COMPACT_ATOMS: atom_id res chain seq x y z
N ALA A 1 -8.96 -32.19 -27.73
CA ALA A 1 -8.63 -31.82 -26.33
C ALA A 1 -8.34 -30.33 -26.29
N ALA A 2 -9.24 -29.57 -25.68
CA ALA A 2 -9.28 -28.12 -25.74
C ALA A 2 -8.22 -27.47 -24.84
N ARG A 3 -7.50 -26.48 -25.37
CA ARG A 3 -6.80 -25.44 -24.59
C ARG A 3 -7.52 -24.13 -24.92
N PRO A 4 -8.12 -23.39 -23.97
CA PRO A 4 -8.50 -22.03 -24.24
C PRO A 4 -7.30 -21.12 -23.94
N SER A 5 -6.76 -20.55 -25.01
CA SER A 5 -6.03 -19.30 -24.98
C SER A 5 -7.00 -18.17 -24.61
N SER A 6 -6.68 -17.40 -23.56
CA SER A 6 -7.23 -16.05 -23.34
C SER A 6 -6.03 -15.18 -22.91
N VAL A 7 -5.51 -14.28 -23.73
CA VAL A 7 -6.09 -13.01 -24.21
C VAL A 7 -6.78 -12.26 -23.07
N VAL A 8 -6.05 -11.33 -22.46
CA VAL A 8 -6.59 -10.14 -21.77
C VAL A 8 -5.59 -9.01 -22.08
N GLU A 9 -5.65 -8.46 -23.29
CA GLU A 9 -6.29 -7.16 -23.59
C GLU A 9 -5.90 -6.04 -22.61
N CYS A 10 -4.91 -5.25 -23.06
CA CYS A 10 -4.70 -3.89 -22.60
C CYS A 10 -5.89 -3.03 -23.03
N CYS A 11 -6.72 -2.60 -22.08
CA CYS A 11 -7.69 -1.53 -22.32
C CYS A 11 -7.29 -0.31 -21.48
N ALA A 12 -6.65 0.65 -22.15
CA ALA A 12 -6.61 2.03 -21.72
C ALA A 12 -8.01 2.63 -21.90
N GLY A 13 -8.54 3.27 -20.84
CA GLY A 13 -9.73 4.13 -20.98
C GLY A 13 -10.73 4.01 -19.83
N VAL A 14 -10.87 5.14 -19.12
CA VAL A 14 -12.02 5.52 -18.28
C VAL A 14 -12.12 4.89 -16.88
N ARG A 15 -11.77 5.74 -15.91
CA ARG A 15 -12.17 5.78 -14.48
C ARG A 15 -13.30 4.81 -14.10
N GLY A 16 -12.92 3.61 -13.65
CA GLY A 16 -13.82 2.63 -13.02
C GLY A 16 -12.97 1.68 -12.20
N LEU A 17 -13.30 1.52 -10.91
CA LEU A 17 -12.60 0.66 -9.96
C LEU A 17 -12.58 -0.80 -10.45
N MET A 18 -11.52 -1.21 -11.15
CA MET A 18 -11.27 -2.62 -11.44
C MET A 18 -10.94 -3.34 -10.13
N GLN A 19 -11.93 -4.07 -9.60
CA GLN A 19 -11.69 -5.14 -8.63
C GLN A 19 -11.00 -6.29 -9.36
N CYS A 20 -9.68 -6.17 -9.54
CA CYS A 20 -8.86 -7.27 -9.97
C CYS A 20 -8.88 -8.32 -8.86
N ASN A 21 -9.53 -9.45 -9.11
CA ASN A 21 -9.47 -10.66 -8.29
C ASN A 21 -8.07 -11.29 -8.46
N ARG A 22 -7.03 -10.54 -8.07
CA ARG A 22 -5.62 -10.89 -8.20
C ARG A 22 -5.25 -11.63 -6.92
N SER A 23 -5.26 -12.95 -6.95
CA SER A 23 -4.88 -13.76 -5.78
C SER A 23 -3.53 -13.26 -5.24
N LEU A 24 -3.51 -12.79 -3.99
CA LEU A 24 -2.31 -12.33 -3.31
C LEU A 24 -1.19 -13.38 -3.45
N ARG A 25 -0.13 -13.02 -4.19
CA ARG A 25 1.06 -13.86 -4.33
C ARG A 25 2.07 -13.44 -3.28
N LEU A 26 2.36 -14.36 -2.36
CA LEU A 26 3.40 -14.24 -1.35
C LEU A 26 4.54 -15.21 -1.68
N PRO A 27 5.79 -14.88 -1.33
CA PRO A 27 6.91 -15.80 -1.49
C PRO A 27 6.68 -17.14 -0.77
N PRO A 28 7.17 -18.27 -1.33
CA PRO A 28 7.14 -19.56 -0.62
C PRO A 28 7.93 -19.44 0.69
N GLY A 29 7.42 -20.04 1.77
CA GLY A 29 8.04 -19.93 3.11
C GLY A 29 7.68 -18.69 3.92
N THR A 30 6.79 -17.82 3.43
CA THR A 30 6.32 -16.65 4.18
C THR A 30 5.63 -17.07 5.49
N HIS A 31 5.99 -16.41 6.59
CA HIS A 31 5.42 -16.64 7.93
C HIS A 31 3.89 -16.51 7.91
N PRO A 32 3.13 -17.38 8.63
CA PRO A 32 1.67 -17.33 8.65
C PRO A 32 1.12 -15.97 9.09
N SER A 33 1.74 -15.32 10.07
CA SER A 33 1.37 -13.97 10.53
C SER A 33 1.55 -12.91 9.44
N THR A 34 2.63 -13.00 8.66
CA THR A 34 2.86 -12.10 7.52
C THR A 34 1.83 -12.32 6.42
N ARG A 35 1.44 -13.57 6.17
CA ARG A 35 0.34 -13.89 5.23
C ARG A 35 -0.98 -13.31 5.73
N ALA A 36 -1.31 -13.50 7.00
CA ALA A 36 -2.53 -12.94 7.61
C ALA A 36 -2.55 -11.41 7.53
N LEU A 37 -1.41 -10.77 7.82
CA LEU A 37 -1.23 -9.32 7.71
C LEU A 37 -1.46 -8.84 6.27
N ALA A 38 -0.78 -9.45 5.28
CA ALA A 38 -0.90 -9.08 3.88
C ALA A 38 -2.32 -9.29 3.32
N THR A 39 -2.96 -10.42 3.64
CA THR A 39 -4.35 -10.69 3.26
C THR A 39 -5.32 -9.74 3.95
N GLY A 40 -5.08 -9.39 5.22
CA GLY A 40 -5.89 -8.42 5.95
C GLY A 40 -5.80 -7.00 5.37
N ILE A 41 -4.62 -6.62 4.87
CA ILE A 41 -4.40 -5.35 4.15
C ILE A 41 -5.13 -5.36 2.79
N GLU A 42 -4.96 -6.42 2.00
CA GLU A 42 -5.59 -6.58 0.68
C GLU A 42 -7.12 -6.53 0.78
N LYS A 43 -7.70 -7.26 1.75
CA LYS A 43 -9.13 -7.30 2.00
C LYS A 43 -9.64 -6.08 2.77
N ALA A 44 -8.74 -5.21 3.24
CA ALA A 44 -9.07 -4.01 4.01
C ALA A 44 -9.84 -4.31 5.33
N THR A 45 -9.65 -5.50 5.91
CA THR A 45 -10.34 -5.94 7.12
C THR A 45 -9.52 -5.75 8.39
N ILE A 46 -8.22 -5.49 8.26
CA ILE A 46 -7.31 -5.40 9.41
C ILE A 46 -7.34 -4.02 10.08
N THR A 47 -7.28 -4.01 11.41
CA THR A 47 -7.15 -2.78 12.22
C THR A 47 -5.68 -2.48 12.54
N ALA A 48 -5.38 -1.26 12.98
CA ALA A 48 -4.03 -0.90 13.40
C ALA A 48 -3.53 -1.75 14.57
N ALA A 49 -4.40 -2.03 15.54
CA ALA A 49 -4.07 -2.87 16.69
C ALA A 49 -3.78 -4.32 16.28
N GLU A 50 -4.54 -4.86 15.33
CA GLU A 50 -4.31 -6.22 14.84
C GLU A 50 -3.01 -6.30 14.03
N ALA A 51 -2.73 -5.29 13.19
CA ALA A 51 -1.45 -5.19 12.51
C ALA A 51 -0.27 -5.14 13.50
N GLN A 52 -0.37 -4.33 14.56
CA GLN A 52 0.64 -4.27 15.61
C GLN A 52 0.83 -5.61 16.33
N ARG A 53 -0.26 -6.34 16.63
CA ARG A 53 -0.18 -7.67 17.26
C ARG A 53 0.56 -8.67 16.38
N LEU A 54 0.21 -8.74 15.09
CA LEU A 54 0.87 -9.66 14.16
C LEU A 54 2.36 -9.35 14.01
N ILE A 55 2.73 -8.07 14.02
CA ILE A 55 4.13 -7.62 13.87
C ILE A 55 4.93 -7.84 15.15
N GLN A 56 4.44 -7.33 16.28
CA GLN A 56 5.19 -7.30 17.55
C GLN A 56 5.16 -8.63 18.30
N ARG A 57 4.01 -9.31 18.32
CA ARG A 57 3.83 -10.55 19.09
C ARG A 57 4.12 -11.78 18.25
N ASP A 58 3.62 -11.79 17.00
CA ASP A 58 3.66 -12.98 16.16
C ASP A 58 4.74 -12.92 15.07
N GLY A 59 5.64 -11.92 15.13
CA GLY A 59 6.85 -11.84 14.31
C GLY A 59 6.60 -11.66 12.81
N ALA A 60 5.52 -11.00 12.41
CA ALA A 60 5.24 -10.76 11.00
C ALA A 60 6.33 -9.89 10.36
N ASP A 61 7.01 -10.45 9.36
CA ASP A 61 7.97 -9.70 8.54
C ASP A 61 7.25 -8.63 7.69
N CYS A 62 7.64 -7.38 7.93
CA CYS A 62 7.11 -6.20 7.26
C CYS A 62 7.83 -5.86 5.95
N ARG A 63 8.96 -6.52 5.66
CA ARG A 63 9.78 -6.31 4.45
C ARG A 63 9.40 -7.23 3.28
N VAL A 64 8.44 -8.14 3.50
CA VAL A 64 7.97 -9.04 2.44
C VAL A 64 7.38 -8.23 1.27
N LEU A 65 7.78 -8.65 0.07
CA LEU A 65 7.21 -8.16 -1.17
C LEU A 65 6.09 -9.10 -1.62
N VAL A 66 4.94 -8.52 -1.94
CA VAL A 66 3.76 -9.20 -2.45
C VAL A 66 3.59 -8.89 -3.93
N LEU A 67 2.87 -9.74 -4.66
CA LEU A 67 2.54 -9.52 -6.08
C LEU A 67 3.77 -9.31 -6.99
N GLY A 68 4.94 -9.83 -6.59
CA GLY A 68 6.20 -9.76 -7.33
C GLY A 68 7.19 -8.78 -6.72
N ASP A 69 6.78 -7.54 -6.50
CA ASP A 69 7.67 -6.45 -6.08
C ASP A 69 7.01 -5.44 -5.13
N GLN A 70 5.72 -5.57 -4.80
CA GLN A 70 4.97 -4.58 -4.04
C GLN A 70 5.23 -4.69 -2.53
N SER A 71 5.65 -3.61 -1.87
CA SER A 71 5.75 -3.55 -0.41
C SER A 71 4.37 -3.59 0.26
N LEU A 72 4.31 -4.06 1.51
CA LEU A 72 3.06 -4.04 2.29
C LEU A 72 2.51 -2.62 2.49
N VAL A 73 3.39 -1.62 2.60
CA VAL A 73 3.01 -0.20 2.67
C VAL A 73 2.32 0.22 1.37
N GLN A 74 2.90 -0.12 0.21
CA GLN A 74 2.30 0.17 -1.09
C GLN A 74 0.96 -0.55 -1.28
N LEU A 75 0.83 -1.79 -0.82
CA LEU A 75 -0.45 -2.52 -0.83
C LEU A 75 -1.51 -1.81 0.02
N ALA A 76 -1.14 -1.35 1.22
CA ALA A 76 -2.05 -0.60 2.10
C ALA A 76 -2.50 0.72 1.46
N ILE A 77 -1.61 1.40 0.75
CA ILE A 77 -1.94 2.60 -0.03
C ILE A 77 -2.84 2.25 -1.21
N SER A 78 -2.62 1.16 -1.95
CA SER A 78 -3.52 0.78 -3.06
C SER A 78 -4.94 0.44 -2.59
N HIS A 79 -5.09 -0.15 -1.40
CA HIS A 79 -6.38 -0.58 -0.86
C HIS A 79 -6.99 0.39 0.16
N HIS A 80 -6.41 1.59 0.33
CA HIS A 80 -6.77 2.56 1.35
C HIS A 80 -8.24 3.01 1.35
N ARG A 81 -8.90 3.02 0.19
CA ARG A 81 -10.31 3.46 0.08
C ARG A 81 -11.29 2.55 0.81
N ARG A 82 -10.88 1.31 1.08
CA ARG A 82 -11.72 0.31 1.74
C ARG A 82 -11.47 0.24 3.24
N ASN A 83 -10.40 0.86 3.75
CA ASN A 83 -10.03 0.79 5.17
C ASN A 83 -9.77 2.18 5.76
N ARG A 84 -10.61 2.59 6.73
CA ARG A 84 -10.38 3.83 7.50
C ARG A 84 -9.12 3.77 8.36
N HIS A 85 -8.66 2.58 8.70
CA HIS A 85 -7.50 2.34 9.57
C HIS A 85 -6.17 2.33 8.82
N THR A 86 -6.16 2.55 7.50
CA THR A 86 -4.94 2.52 6.68
C THR A 86 -3.79 3.35 7.24
N PRO A 87 -3.98 4.60 7.72
CA PRO A 87 -2.87 5.37 8.31
C PRO A 87 -2.25 4.67 9.53
N GLY A 88 -3.06 4.09 10.40
CA GLY A 88 -2.59 3.34 11.57
C GLY A 88 -1.92 2.01 11.20
N VAL A 89 -2.41 1.32 10.16
CA VAL A 89 -1.78 0.10 9.64
C VAL A 89 -0.42 0.43 9.00
N ILE A 90 -0.33 1.50 8.22
CA ILE A 90 0.95 1.96 7.65
C ILE A 90 1.93 2.33 8.76
N ARG A 91 1.47 3.04 9.79
CA ARG A 91 2.29 3.34 10.97
C ARG A 91 2.82 2.06 11.62
N ALA A 92 1.97 1.07 11.86
CA ALA A 92 2.38 -0.21 12.43
C ALA A 92 3.41 -0.95 11.56
N LEU A 93 3.24 -0.93 10.23
CA LEU A 93 4.19 -1.52 9.29
C LEU A 93 5.57 -0.82 9.35
N LEU A 94 5.58 0.51 9.42
CA LEU A 94 6.81 1.30 9.51
C LEU A 94 7.51 1.10 10.86
N GLU A 95 6.76 1.06 11.97
CA GLU A 95 7.25 0.69 13.30
C GLU A 95 7.82 -0.75 13.31
N GLY A 96 7.24 -1.65 12.51
CA GLY A 96 7.72 -3.01 12.27
C GLY A 96 8.94 -3.12 11.35
N GLY A 97 9.49 -2.01 10.87
CA GLY A 97 10.68 -1.99 10.02
C GLY A 97 10.40 -2.18 8.53
N ALA A 98 9.18 -1.93 8.06
CA ALA A 98 8.92 -1.78 6.63
C ALA A 98 9.79 -0.66 6.03
N ASP A 99 10.28 -0.86 4.82
CA ASP A 99 11.03 0.16 4.10
C ASP A 99 10.09 1.26 3.58
N VAL A 100 10.26 2.46 4.13
CA VAL A 100 9.47 3.66 3.81
C VAL A 100 9.71 4.18 2.39
N ASN A 101 10.79 3.75 1.72
CA ASN A 101 11.16 4.22 0.38
C ASN A 101 10.84 3.19 -0.71
N ARG A 102 10.58 1.94 -0.34
CA ARG A 102 10.38 0.85 -1.29
C ARG A 102 9.14 1.08 -2.16
N ASN A 103 9.37 1.25 -3.47
CA ASN A 103 8.38 1.55 -4.50
C ASN A 103 7.75 2.95 -4.39
N HIS A 104 8.43 3.89 -3.74
CA HIS A 104 8.01 5.29 -3.61
C HIS A 104 6.58 5.46 -3.04
N PRO A 105 6.28 4.95 -1.83
CA PRO A 105 4.93 5.00 -1.26
C PRO A 105 4.45 6.44 -1.05
N LEU A 106 5.37 7.40 -0.82
CA LEU A 106 5.05 8.82 -0.77
C LEU A 106 4.39 9.29 -2.08
N ARG A 107 4.94 8.90 -3.24
CA ARG A 107 4.39 9.24 -4.57
C ARG A 107 2.99 8.66 -4.76
N ALA A 108 2.79 7.42 -4.32
CA ALA A 108 1.49 6.77 -4.37
C ALA A 108 0.46 7.48 -3.46
N ALA A 109 0.87 7.95 -2.29
CA ALA A 109 -0.01 8.69 -1.38
C ALA A 109 -0.40 10.07 -1.94
N PHE A 110 0.53 10.78 -2.58
CA PHE A 110 0.28 12.06 -3.25
C PHE A 110 -0.64 11.92 -4.46
N THR A 111 -0.38 10.95 -5.35
CA THR A 111 -1.27 10.67 -6.49
C THR A 111 -2.68 10.23 -6.05
N ALA A 112 -2.80 9.60 -4.88
CA ALA A 112 -4.08 9.28 -4.26
C ALA A 112 -4.75 10.47 -3.51
N GLY A 113 -4.04 11.59 -3.31
CA GLY A 113 -4.52 12.76 -2.57
C GLY A 113 -4.75 12.51 -1.08
N ARG A 114 -4.00 11.60 -0.45
CA ARG A 114 -4.22 11.15 0.94
C ARG A 114 -3.27 11.81 1.91
N TRP A 115 -3.63 13.02 2.35
CA TRP A 115 -2.87 13.81 3.32
C TRP A 115 -2.60 13.09 4.65
N ASP A 116 -3.55 12.30 5.16
CA ASP A 116 -3.35 11.52 6.39
C ASP A 116 -2.22 10.50 6.27
N ILE A 117 -2.10 9.87 5.09
CA ILE A 117 -1.05 8.88 4.81
C ILE A 117 0.28 9.59 4.59
N ILE A 118 0.28 10.72 3.88
CA ILE A 118 1.46 11.56 3.68
C ILE A 118 2.02 11.98 5.04
N ALA A 119 1.16 12.45 5.96
CA ALA A 119 1.57 12.84 7.31
C ALA A 119 2.28 11.69 8.06
N VAL A 120 1.71 10.47 8.02
CA VAL A 120 2.31 9.30 8.67
C VAL A 120 3.66 8.91 8.03
N LEU A 121 3.75 8.97 6.70
CA LEU A 121 4.99 8.66 6.00
C LEU A 121 6.08 9.67 6.36
N LEU A 122 5.78 10.97 6.35
CA LEU A 122 6.72 12.05 6.68
C LEU A 122 7.31 11.95 8.08
N VAL A 123 6.54 11.46 9.07
CA VAL A 123 7.03 11.18 10.43
C VAL A 123 8.22 10.21 10.42
N HIS A 124 8.24 9.28 9.47
CA HIS A 124 9.30 8.27 9.33
C HIS A 124 10.41 8.69 8.36
N LYS A 125 10.50 10.00 8.02
CA LYS A 125 11.57 10.61 7.22
C LYS A 125 11.84 9.85 5.91
N PRO A 126 10.87 9.78 4.98
CA PRO A 126 11.07 9.16 3.69
C PRO A 126 12.11 9.96 2.91
N SER A 127 12.83 9.27 2.05
CA SER A 127 13.65 9.93 1.04
C SER A 127 12.74 10.71 0.10
N LEU A 128 13.05 11.99 -0.07
CA LEU A 128 12.41 12.87 -1.04
C LEU A 128 13.16 12.84 -2.38
N ASP A 129 14.11 11.92 -2.53
CA ASP A 129 14.94 11.84 -3.71
C ASP A 129 14.11 11.36 -4.92
N GLY A 130 14.20 12.10 -6.03
CA GLY A 130 13.31 11.95 -7.18
C GLY A 130 11.90 12.57 -7.01
N PHE A 131 11.57 13.10 -5.84
CA PHE A 131 10.29 13.77 -5.56
C PHE A 131 10.32 15.22 -6.05
N HIS A 132 9.95 15.44 -7.31
CA HIS A 132 9.92 16.78 -7.87
C HIS A 132 8.70 17.55 -7.37
N LEU A 133 8.89 18.80 -6.92
CA LEU A 133 7.81 19.70 -6.46
C LEU A 133 6.65 19.79 -7.47
N CYS A 134 6.94 19.64 -8.76
CA CYS A 134 5.95 19.67 -9.84
C CYS A 134 4.97 18.48 -9.81
N GLU A 135 5.41 17.28 -9.40
CA GLU A 135 4.51 16.12 -9.25
C GLU A 135 3.48 16.35 -8.14
N VAL A 136 3.91 16.99 -7.04
CA VAL A 136 3.03 17.35 -5.91
C VAL A 136 2.02 18.41 -6.33
N ALA A 137 2.47 19.47 -7.00
CA ALA A 137 1.60 20.55 -7.45
C ALA A 137 0.52 20.06 -8.43
N ALA A 138 0.87 19.16 -9.36
CA ALA A 138 -0.07 18.60 -10.33
C ALA A 138 -1.12 17.67 -9.70
N SER A 139 -0.77 16.96 -8.62
CA SER A 139 -1.67 16.04 -7.91
C SER A 139 -2.45 16.70 -6.77
N ALA A 140 -2.04 17.90 -6.32
CA ALA A 140 -2.65 18.64 -5.21
C ALA A 140 -3.82 19.56 -5.61
N HIS A 141 -4.32 19.50 -6.85
CA HIS A 141 -5.52 20.25 -7.27
C HIS A 141 -6.73 19.87 -6.40
N GLY A 142 -6.95 20.63 -5.33
CA GLY A 142 -8.05 20.51 -4.36
C GLY A 142 -7.64 20.31 -2.90
N GLY A 143 -6.36 20.06 -2.58
CA GLY A 143 -5.93 19.73 -1.21
C GLY A 143 -5.12 20.80 -0.47
N LEU A 144 -4.44 21.70 -1.18
CA LEU A 144 -3.58 22.73 -0.58
C LEU A 144 -4.34 23.79 0.22
N GLU A 145 -5.64 23.97 -0.02
CA GLU A 145 -6.46 24.92 0.75
C GLU A 145 -6.73 24.48 2.19
N LYS A 146 -6.53 23.20 2.53
CA LYS A 146 -6.74 22.66 3.89
C LYS A 146 -5.51 22.77 4.81
N LEU A 147 -4.40 23.33 4.33
CA LEU A 147 -3.19 23.58 5.11
C LEU A 147 -3.05 25.06 5.53
N ARG A 148 -4.11 25.87 5.40
CA ARG A 148 -4.20 27.24 5.94
C ARG A 148 -4.82 27.26 7.33
#